data_AF-A0A1I5NMN5-F1
#
_entry.id   AF-A0A1I5NMN5-F1
#
_cell.length_a   1.000
_cell.length_b   1.000
_cell.length_c   1.000
_cell.angle_alpha   90.00
_cell.angle_beta   90.00
_cell.angle_gamma   90.00
#
_symmetry.space_group_name_H-M   'P 1'
#
loop_
_entity.id
_entity.type
_entity.pdbx_description
1 polymer ?
#
loop_
_entity_poly.entity_id
_entity_poly.type
_entity_poly.pdbx_seq_one_letter_code
_entity_poly.pdbx_strand_id
1 'polypeptide(L)' 'MLTREMVALVHSQGKEICGWTANSLETIEKNLRCGVDGIVADNPKLVKQYAMQRWDSRLLNAIRKIFFDENVK' A
#
# COMPACT_ATOMS: atom_id res chain seq x y z
N MET A 1 -9.40 13.75 -4.32
CA MET A 1 -8.45 13.05 -3.43
C MET A 1 -8.87 11.60 -3.34
N LEU A 2 -7.98 10.64 -3.60
CA LEU A 2 -8.28 9.21 -3.42
C LEU A 2 -8.38 8.87 -1.92
N THR A 3 -9.41 8.10 -1.53
CA THR A 3 -9.59 7.56 -0.18
C THR A 3 -9.76 6.05 -0.20
N ARG A 4 -9.67 5.41 0.97
CA ARG A 4 -9.82 3.95 1.10
C ARG A 4 -11.26 3.50 0.86
N GLU A 5 -12.23 4.34 1.22
CA GLU A 5 -13.66 4.09 1.03
C GLU A 5 -14.01 4.08 -0.46
N MET A 6 -13.39 4.96 -1.24
CA MET A 6 -13.53 4.96 -2.70
C MET A 6 -13.01 3.66 -3.31
N VAL A 7 -11.83 3.20 -2.88
CA VAL A 7 -11.24 1.94 -3.34
C VAL A 7 -12.16 0.76 -2.97
N ALA A 8 -12.64 0.71 -1.73
CA ALA A 8 -13.57 -0.34 -1.27
C ALA A 8 -14.88 -0.36 -2.06
N LEU A 9 -15.42 0.82 -2.43
CA LEU A 9 -16.62 0.92 -3.27
C LEU A 9 -16.38 0.45 -4.71
N VAL A 10 -15.18 0.68 -5.26
CA VAL A 10 -14.84 0.19 -6.60
C VAL A 10 -14.66 -1.33 -6.57
N HIS A 11 -13.97 -1.85 -5.56
CA HIS A 11 -13.81 -3.29 -5.34
C HIS A 11 -15.16 -3.99 -5.11
N SER A 12 -16.11 -3.38 -4.40
CA SER A 12 -17.45 -3.97 -4.20
C SER A 12 -18.26 -4.09 -5.49
N GLN A 13 -17.87 -3.37 -6.54
CA GLN A 13 -18.44 -3.49 -7.88
C GLN A 13 -17.66 -4.47 -8.78
N GLY A 14 -16.66 -5.18 -8.24
CA GLY A 14 -15.82 -6.10 -9.01
C GLY A 14 -14.88 -5.40 -10.00
N LYS A 15 -14.52 -4.14 -9.73
CA LYS A 15 -13.65 -3.33 -10.59
C LYS A 15 -12.30 -3.08 -9.93
N GLU A 16 -11.29 -2.83 -10.76
CA GLU A 16 -9.96 -2.42 -10.34
C GLU A 16 -9.80 -0.90 -10.40
N ILE A 17 -8.90 -0.35 -9.60
CA ILE A 17 -8.59 1.08 -9.55
C ILE A 17 -7.08 1.32 -9.52
N CYS A 18 -6.64 2.29 -10.33
CA CYS A 18 -5.26 2.74 -10.38
C CYS A 18 -5.13 4.19 -9.87
N GLY A 19 -4.12 4.46 -9.04
CA GLY A 19 -3.76 5.82 -8.65
C GLY A 19 -2.92 6.50 -9.75
N TRP A 20 -3.25 7.75 -10.12
CA TRP A 20 -2.57 8.54 -11.16
C TRP A 20 -2.47 10.03 -10.76
N THR A 21 -1.40 10.78 -11.09
CA THR A 21 -0.02 10.34 -11.34
C THR A 21 0.73 10.40 -10.01
N ALA A 22 1.41 9.32 -9.61
CA ALA A 22 2.11 9.27 -8.34
C ALA A 22 3.62 9.54 -8.50
N ASN A 23 4.00 10.81 -8.60
CA ASN A 23 5.39 11.23 -8.82
C ASN A 23 6.12 11.68 -7.54
N SER A 24 5.49 11.56 -6.37
CA SER A 24 6.11 11.87 -5.07
C SER A 24 5.97 10.70 -4.10
N LEU A 25 6.88 10.60 -3.12
CA LEU A 25 6.78 9.59 -2.06
C LEU A 25 5.43 9.66 -1.35
N GLU A 26 4.95 10.87 -1.04
CA GLU A 26 3.66 11.07 -0.38
C GLU A 26 2.48 10.50 -1.20
N THR A 27 2.47 10.72 -2.51
CA THR A 27 1.40 10.24 -3.40
C THR A 27 1.46 8.73 -3.60
N ILE A 28 2.67 8.16 -3.73
CA ILE A 28 2.89 6.72 -3.78
C ILE A 28 2.41 6.07 -2.48
N GLU A 29 2.83 6.59 -1.32
CA GLU A 29 2.47 6.03 -0.02
C GLU A 29 0.97 6.11 0.22
N LYS A 30 0.33 7.22 -0.15
CA LYS A 30 -1.12 7.38 -0.09
C LYS A 30 -1.84 6.34 -0.93
N ASN A 31 -1.44 6.13 -2.18
CA ASN A 31 -2.05 5.12 -3.04
C ASN A 31 -1.91 3.71 -2.45
N LEU A 32 -0.71 3.37 -1.95
CA LEU A 32 -0.46 2.10 -1.26
C LEU A 32 -1.30 1.94 0.02
N ARG A 33 -1.56 3.02 0.78
CA ARG A 33 -2.44 3.00 1.96
C ARG A 33 -3.91 2.84 1.58
N CYS A 34 -4.35 3.45 0.50
CA CYS A 34 -5.72 3.31 -0.01
C CYS A 34 -6.00 1.91 -0.55
N GLY A 35 -4.97 1.15 -0.94
CA GLY A 35 -5.11 -0.23 -1.40
C GLY A 35 -5.49 -0.34 -2.87
N VAL A 36 -5.00 0.58 -3.71
CA VAL A 36 -5.19 0.51 -5.17
C VAL A 36 -4.54 -0.73 -5.76
N ASP A 37 -5.07 -1.18 -6.90
CA ASP A 37 -4.57 -2.35 -7.63
C ASP A 37 -3.34 -1.99 -8.47
N GLY A 38 -3.25 -0.73 -8.90
CA GLY A 38 -2.13 -0.22 -9.67
C GLY A 38 -1.74 1.21 -9.32
N ILE A 39 -0.48 1.57 -9.59
CA ILE A 39 0.01 2.94 -9.50
C ILE A 39 0.61 3.29 -10.84
N VAL A 40 0.18 4.42 -11.39
CA VAL A 40 0.75 4.98 -12.60
C VAL A 40 1.60 6.18 -12.26
N ALA A 41 2.86 6.13 -12.70
CA ALA A 41 3.90 7.09 -12.37
C ALA A 41 4.90 7.20 -13.51
N ASP A 42 5.52 8.37 -13.67
CA ASP A 42 6.54 8.60 -14.69
C ASP A 42 7.84 7.85 -14.36
N ASN A 43 8.06 7.53 -13.08
CA ASN A 43 9.17 6.71 -12.61
C ASN A 43 8.68 5.43 -11.90
N PRO A 44 8.40 4.35 -12.63
CA PRO A 44 7.97 3.06 -12.06
C PRO A 44 9.00 2.43 -11.12
N LYS A 45 10.30 2.72 -11.29
CA LYS A 45 11.36 2.19 -10.42
C LYS A 45 11.22 2.73 -9.01
N LEU A 46 10.91 4.02 -8.87
CA LEU A 46 10.67 4.66 -7.59
C LEU A 46 9.49 4.00 -6.85
N VAL A 47 8.38 3.77 -7.56
CA VAL A 47 7.21 3.07 -7.02
C VAL A 47 7.59 1.67 -6.51
N LYS A 48 8.34 0.90 -7.32
CA LYS A 48 8.79 -0.44 -6.95
C LYS A 48 9.65 -0.45 -5.69
N GLN A 49 10.62 0.46 -5.61
CA GLN A 49 11.51 0.55 -4.43
C GLN A 49 10.72 0.80 -3.14
N TYR A 50 9.77 1.73 -3.16
CA TYR A 50 8.95 2.03 -1.98
C TYR A 50 7.95 0.93 -1.63
N ALA A 51 7.32 0.31 -2.63
CA ALA A 51 6.42 -0.80 -2.41
C ALA A 51 7.13 -1.99 -1.72
N MET A 52 8.36 -2.32 -2.17
CA MET A 52 9.18 -3.38 -1.56
C MET A 52 9.57 -3.04 -0.13
N GLN A 53 10.13 -1.85 0.13
CA GLN A 53 10.50 -1.42 1.48
C GLN A 53 9.33 -1.46 2.47
N ARG A 54 8.13 -1.07 2.02
CA ARG A 54 6.91 -1.13 2.82
C ARG A 54 6.46 -2.55 3.10
N TRP A 55 6.57 -3.46 2.14
CA TRP A 55 6.21 -4.86 2.31
C TRP A 55 7.15 -5.56 3.29
N ASP A 56 8.46 -5.38 3.14
CA ASP A 56 9.47 -5.92 4.04
C ASP A 56 9.23 -5.44 5.48
N SER A 57 8.95 -4.15 5.66
CA SER A 57 8.62 -3.58 6.97
C SER A 57 7.38 -4.22 7.59
N ARG A 58 6.33 -4.52 6.79
CA ARG A 58 5.12 -5.17 7.29
C ARG A 58 5.35 -6.63 7.68
N LEU A 59 6.09 -7.38 6.86
CA LEU A 59 6.44 -8.76 7.15
C LEU A 59 7.29 -8.87 8.42
N LEU A 60 8.33 -8.04 8.55
CA LEU A 60 9.17 -8.00 9.74
C LEU A 60 8.35 -7.67 10.99
N ASN A 61 7.45 -6.69 10.91
CA ASN A 61 6.57 -6.37 12.04
C ASN A 61 5.59 -7.50 12.38
N ALA A 62 5.06 -8.20 11.38
CA ALA A 62 4.18 -9.34 11.59
C ALA A 62 4.93 -10.51 12.24
N ILE A 63 6.13 -10.85 11.76
CA ILE A 63 7.00 -11.87 12.34
C ILE A 63 7.37 -11.48 13.77
N ARG A 64 7.78 -10.22 14.00
CA ARG A 64 8.09 -9.73 15.35
C ARG A 64 6.92 -9.93 16.31
N LYS A 65 5.70 -9.64 15.85
CA LYS A 65 4.48 -9.84 16.65
C LYS A 65 4.20 -11.32 16.93
N ILE A 66 4.40 -12.21 15.96
CA ILE A 66 4.13 -13.64 16.14
C ILE A 66 5.12 -14.26 17.14
N PHE A 67 6.41 -13.92 17.02
CA PHE A 67 7.47 -14.60 17.77
C PHE A 67 7.89 -13.89 19.06
N PHE A 68 7.64 -12.59 19.21
CA PHE A 68 8.15 -11.78 20.33
C PHE A 68 7.08 -10.97 21.08
N ASP A 69 5.78 -11.16 20.78
CA ASP A 69 4.71 -10.56 21.59
C ASP A 69 4.46 -11.47 22.82
N GLU A 70 5.37 -11.40 23.79
CA GLU A 70 5.26 -12.06 25.11
C GLU A 70 4.24 -11.35 26.03
N ASN A 71 3.01 -11.16 25.54
CA ASN A 71 1.86 -10.79 26.37
C ASN A 71 0.79 -11.89 26.32
N VAL A 72 1.22 -13.13 26.49
CA VAL A 72 0.38 -14.18 27.07
C VAL A 72 0.73 -14.28 28.55
N LYS A 73 0.06 -13.44 29.35
CA LYS A 73 -0.27 -13.75 30.74
C LYS A 73 -1.77 -13.86 30.85
#